data_AF-A0A5C7RFM4-F1
#
_entry.id   AF-A0A5C7RFM4-F1
#
_cell.length_a   1.000
_cell.length_b   1.000
_cell.length_c   1.000
_cell.angle_alpha   90.00
_cell.angle_beta   90.00
_cell.angle_gamma   90.00
#
_symmetry.space_group_name_H-M   'P 1'
#
loop_
_entity.id
_entity.type
_entity.pdbx_description
1 polymer ?
#
loop_
_entity_poly.entity_id
_entity_poly.type
_entity_poly.pdbx_seq_one_letter_code
_entity_poly.pdbx_strand_id
1 'polypeptide(L)'
;MRGIFYFFIILSSTLLTACTDNGNILTIADLSSRPIARVYKINTLAINYAPIECRRSPAQNAEVMIRLYNGSLVDLVAIEEGMLKRDGVYWLHVYPPLSHRPSCYIDVRYLVPYA
;
A
#
# COMPACT_ATOMS: atom_id res chain seq x y z
N MET A 1 40.92 -27.14 -21.10
CA MET A 1 39.61 -26.47 -21.32
C MET A 1 38.76 -26.54 -20.04
N ARG A 2 39.20 -25.94 -18.93
CA ARG A 2 38.48 -25.97 -17.63
C ARG A 2 38.22 -24.58 -17.04
N GLY A 3 38.90 -23.53 -17.53
CA GLY A 3 38.75 -22.16 -17.03
C GLY A 3 37.56 -21.39 -17.61
N ILE A 4 37.04 -21.78 -18.77
CA ILE A 4 35.94 -21.06 -19.45
C ILE A 4 34.58 -21.32 -18.77
N PHE A 5 34.42 -22.50 -18.15
CA PHE A 5 33.17 -22.88 -17.49
C PHE A 5 32.90 -22.07 -16.20
N TYR A 6 33.93 -21.67 -15.47
CA TYR A 6 33.77 -20.90 -14.23
C TYR A 6 33.38 -19.44 -14.49
N PHE A 7 33.73 -18.88 -15.66
CA PHE A 7 33.37 -17.51 -16.01
C PHE A 7 31.86 -17.35 -16.25
N PHE A 8 31.22 -18.35 -16.84
CA PHE A 8 29.77 -18.32 -17.12
C PHE A 8 28.90 -18.41 -15.85
N ILE A 9 29.37 -19.12 -14.82
CA ILE A 9 28.63 -19.27 -13.56
C ILE A 9 28.62 -17.97 -12.76
N ILE A 10 29.71 -17.20 -12.78
CA ILE A 10 29.80 -15.90 -12.07
C ILE A 10 28.96 -14.83 -12.78
N LEU A 11 28.79 -14.91 -14.10
CA LEU A 11 27.96 -13.97 -14.85
C LEU A 11 26.46 -14.11 -14.55
N SER A 12 26.01 -15.32 -14.18
CA SER A 12 24.59 -15.66 -14.05
C SER A 12 23.97 -15.21 -12.72
N SER A 13 24.78 -14.97 -11.68
CA SER A 13 24.29 -14.49 -10.38
C SER A 13 24.02 -12.98 -10.35
N THR A 14 24.51 -12.21 -11.33
CA THR A 14 24.25 -10.77 -11.42
C THR A 14 22.87 -10.41 -11.99
N LEU A 15 22.19 -11.38 -12.61
CA LEU A 15 20.84 -11.21 -13.18
C LEU A 15 19.71 -11.49 -12.18
N LEU A 16 20.02 -11.96 -10.97
CA LEU A 16 19.12 -11.83 -9.82
C LEU A 16 19.27 -10.43 -9.22
N THR A 17 19.09 -9.40 -10.05
CA THR A 17 18.68 -8.10 -9.53
C THR A 17 17.38 -8.36 -8.79
N ALA A 18 17.46 -8.24 -7.47
CA ALA A 18 16.30 -8.15 -6.61
C ALA A 18 15.23 -7.33 -7.33
N CYS A 19 13.98 -7.78 -7.29
CA CYS A 19 12.86 -6.86 -7.39
C CYS A 19 13.00 -5.88 -6.23
N THR A 20 13.84 -4.86 -6.41
CA THR A 20 13.80 -3.67 -5.60
C THR A 20 12.44 -3.10 -5.92
N ASP A 21 11.49 -3.37 -5.02
CA ASP A 21 10.19 -2.72 -5.07
C ASP A 21 10.51 -1.23 -4.98
N ASN A 22 10.55 -0.56 -6.13
CA ASN A 22 10.81 0.87 -6.27
C ASN A 22 9.61 1.67 -5.75
N GLY A 23 9.01 1.23 -4.65
CA GLY A 23 8.27 2.10 -3.78
C GLY A 23 9.29 3.08 -3.21
N ASN A 24 9.43 4.23 -3.86
CA ASN A 24 10.09 5.37 -3.23
C ASN A 24 9.40 5.58 -1.89
N ILE A 25 10.06 5.14 -0.81
CA ILE A 25 9.72 5.55 0.54
C ILE A 25 9.98 7.05 0.50
N LEU A 26 8.91 7.83 0.41
CA LEU A 26 9.01 9.27 0.42
C LEU A 26 9.73 9.63 1.72
N THR A 27 10.93 10.19 1.60
CA THR A 27 11.67 10.73 2.74
C THR A 27 10.73 11.71 3.43
N ILE A 28 10.32 11.30 4.62
CA ILE A 28 9.40 11.99 5.51
C ILE A 28 10.00 13.39 5.71
N ALA A 29 9.47 14.40 5.00
CA ALA A 29 9.70 15.80 5.37
C ALA A 29 9.40 15.92 6.87
N ASP A 30 10.16 16.68 7.65
CA ASP A 30 9.99 16.77 9.11
C ASP A 30 8.51 16.99 9.49
N LEU A 31 7.84 15.87 9.79
CA LEU A 31 6.41 15.69 9.94
C LEU A 31 6.06 15.50 11.42
N SER A 32 7.03 15.70 12.30
CA SER A 32 6.92 15.48 13.75
C SER A 32 5.77 16.25 14.40
N SER A 33 5.24 17.29 13.75
CA SER A 33 4.13 18.11 14.22
C SER A 33 2.78 17.88 13.52
N ARG A 34 2.71 17.06 12.45
CA ARG A 34 1.41 16.80 11.79
C ARG A 34 0.69 15.64 12.47
N PRO A 35 -0.55 15.85 12.98
CA PRO A 35 -1.34 14.76 13.54
C PRO A 35 -1.65 13.75 12.42
N ILE A 36 -1.03 12.57 12.50
CA ILE A 36 -1.39 11.42 11.67
C ILE A 36 -2.61 10.79 12.33
N ALA A 37 -3.74 10.82 11.66
CA ALA A 37 -4.93 10.16 12.16
C ALA A 37 -4.70 8.65 12.20
N ARG A 38 -5.00 8.03 13.35
CA ARG A 38 -4.94 6.57 13.50
C ARG A 38 -6.15 5.89 12.88
N VAL A 39 -7.26 6.63 12.78
CA VAL A 39 -8.53 6.15 12.24
C VAL A 39 -8.90 7.02 11.04
N TYR A 40 -9.36 6.39 9.98
CA TYR A 40 -9.89 7.06 8.79
C TYR A 40 -11.32 6.63 8.54
N LYS A 41 -12.12 7.56 8.06
CA LYS A 41 -13.47 7.32 7.58
C LYS A 41 -13.47 7.26 6.06
N ILE A 42 -14.15 6.26 5.52
CA ILE A 42 -14.36 6.09 4.09
C ILE A 42 -15.34 7.15 3.59
N ASN A 43 -14.94 7.90 2.57
CA ASN A 43 -15.74 8.92 1.90
C ASN A 43 -15.86 8.59 0.41
N THR A 44 -17.04 8.14 0.00
CA THR A 44 -17.34 7.77 -1.39
C THR A 44 -18.29 8.76 -2.07
N LEU A 45 -18.42 9.99 -1.54
CA LEU A 45 -19.22 11.06 -2.14
C LEU A 45 -18.81 11.35 -3.59
N ALA A 46 -17.50 11.35 -3.86
CA ALA A 46 -16.94 11.60 -5.20
C ALA A 46 -17.29 10.52 -6.24
N ILE A 47 -17.76 9.36 -5.80
CA ILE A 47 -18.10 8.21 -6.65
C ILE A 47 -19.55 7.77 -6.46
N ASN A 48 -20.46 8.72 -6.17
CA ASN A 48 -21.89 8.47 -6.01
C ASN A 48 -22.22 7.34 -5.01
N TYR A 49 -21.50 7.31 -3.88
CA TYR A 49 -21.66 6.32 -2.82
C TYR A 49 -21.39 4.86 -3.22
N ALA A 50 -20.73 4.63 -4.37
CA ALA A 50 -20.29 3.30 -4.74
C ALA A 50 -19.32 2.73 -3.69
N PRO A 51 -19.35 1.41 -3.42
CA PRO A 51 -18.40 0.79 -2.50
C PRO A 51 -16.98 0.87 -3.04
N ILE A 52 -16.02 1.10 -2.15
CA ILE A 52 -14.60 1.12 -2.49
C ILE A 52 -13.95 -0.24 -2.16
N GLU A 53 -13.05 -0.69 -3.02
CA GLU A 53 -12.37 -1.96 -2.87
C GLU A 53 -11.09 -1.80 -2.04
N CYS A 54 -10.97 -2.57 -0.97
CA CYS A 54 -9.72 -2.74 -0.24
C CYS A 54 -9.02 -3.99 -0.75
N ARG A 55 -7.74 -3.87 -1.09
CA ARG A 55 -7.02 -4.87 -1.89
C ARG A 55 -5.82 -5.44 -1.17
N ARG A 56 -5.42 -6.65 -1.55
CA ARG A 56 -4.32 -7.36 -0.88
C ARG A 56 -2.94 -6.73 -1.09
N SER A 57 -2.76 -6.02 -2.20
CA SER A 57 -1.55 -5.29 -2.52
C SER A 57 -1.90 -3.94 -3.15
N PRO A 58 -0.99 -2.95 -3.12
CA PRO A 58 -1.28 -1.58 -3.59
C PRO A 58 -1.25 -1.50 -5.13
N ALA A 59 -2.06 -2.31 -5.82
CA ALA A 59 -2.13 -2.37 -7.27
C ALA A 59 -3.57 -2.38 -7.77
N GLN A 60 -3.81 -1.82 -8.96
CA GLN A 60 -5.17 -1.68 -9.48
C GLN A 60 -5.83 -3.02 -9.89
N ASN A 61 -5.03 -4.06 -10.10
CA ASN A 61 -5.48 -5.39 -10.49
C ASN A 61 -5.35 -6.43 -9.35
N ALA A 62 -5.02 -5.98 -8.14
CA ALA A 62 -4.85 -6.86 -6.99
C ALA A 62 -6.18 -7.47 -6.52
N GLU A 63 -6.08 -8.62 -5.85
CA GLU A 63 -7.21 -9.32 -5.23
C GLU A 63 -7.98 -8.39 -4.28
N VAL A 64 -9.31 -8.32 -4.47
CA VAL A 64 -10.23 -7.56 -3.62
C VAL A 64 -10.52 -8.36 -2.37
N MET A 65 -10.10 -7.83 -1.21
CA MET A 65 -10.27 -8.50 0.08
C MET A 65 -11.63 -8.19 0.70
N ILE A 66 -12.05 -6.93 0.61
CA ILE A 66 -13.32 -6.45 1.15
C ILE A 66 -13.77 -5.20 0.39
N ARG A 67 -15.08 -4.98 0.37
CA ARG A 67 -15.70 -3.74 -0.09
C ARG A 67 -16.12 -2.91 1.10
N LEU A 68 -15.68 -1.66 1.13
CA LEU A 68 -15.96 -0.70 2.19
C LEU A 68 -16.98 0.31 1.69
N TYR A 69 -17.87 0.73 2.59
CA TYR A 69 -18.97 1.63 2.28
C TYR A 69 -18.73 3.00 2.90
N ASN A 70 -19.44 4.01 2.39
CA ASN A 70 -19.38 5.35 2.93
C ASN A 70 -19.59 5.34 4.45
N GLY A 71 -18.70 6.00 5.17
CA GLY A 71 -18.71 6.08 6.62
C GLY A 71 -18.12 4.90 7.38
N SER A 72 -17.66 3.85 6.69
CA SER A 72 -16.88 2.78 7.33
C SER A 72 -15.60 3.36 7.94
N LEU A 73 -15.26 2.91 9.15
CA LEU A 73 -14.03 3.30 9.82
C LEU A 73 -12.95 2.24 9.54
N VAL A 74 -11.73 2.69 9.27
CA VAL A 74 -10.57 1.84 9.08
C VAL A 74 -9.42 2.36 9.92
N ASP A 75 -8.67 1.46 10.53
CA ASP A 75 -7.52 1.82 11.34
C ASP A 75 -6.24 1.74 10.51
N LEU A 76 -5.30 2.64 10.74
CA LEU A 76 -3.99 2.58 10.13
C LEU A 76 -3.22 1.38 10.70
N VAL A 77 -2.58 0.57 9.85
CA VAL A 77 -1.82 -0.61 10.30
C VAL A 77 -0.57 -0.20 11.07
N ALA A 78 0.25 0.65 10.45
CA ALA A 78 1.48 1.18 11.03
C ALA A 78 1.71 2.59 10.48
N ILE A 79 2.15 3.50 11.35
CA ILE A 79 2.49 4.87 10.95
C ILE A 79 3.76 4.86 10.11
N GLU A 80 4.66 3.93 10.41
CA GLU A 80 6.00 3.78 9.83
C GLU A 80 5.96 3.29 8.38
N GLU A 81 4.91 2.54 7.99
CA GLU A 81 4.75 2.06 6.62
C GLU A 81 4.37 3.18 5.65
N GLY A 82 3.76 4.26 6.16
CA GLY A 82 3.44 5.46 5.40
C GLY A 82 2.50 5.21 4.21
N MET A 83 2.53 6.14 3.24
CA MET A 83 1.77 6.04 2.00
C MET A 83 2.65 5.49 0.88
N LEU A 84 2.12 4.53 0.13
CA LEU A 84 2.80 3.95 -1.03
C LEU A 84 2.26 4.56 -2.32
N LYS A 85 3.14 5.01 -3.21
CA LYS A 85 2.76 5.47 -4.54
C LYS A 85 3.02 4.36 -5.57
N ARG A 86 1.96 3.84 -6.19
CA ARG A 86 2.04 2.85 -7.27
C ARG A 86 0.97 3.12 -8.32
N ASP A 87 1.33 2.99 -9.60
CA ASP A 87 0.43 3.21 -10.75
C ASP A 87 -0.25 4.60 -10.74
N GLY A 88 0.45 5.62 -10.25
CA GLY A 88 -0.08 6.99 -10.15
C GLY A 88 -1.10 7.20 -9.02
N VAL A 89 -1.37 6.18 -8.20
CA VAL A 89 -2.29 6.22 -7.06
C VAL A 89 -1.50 6.15 -5.75
N TYR A 90 -2.01 6.81 -4.72
CA TYR A 90 -1.49 6.72 -3.36
C TYR A 90 -2.33 5.71 -2.59
N TRP A 91 -1.64 4.76 -1.94
CA TRP A 91 -2.23 3.66 -1.20
C TRP A 91 -1.85 3.77 0.27
N LEU A 92 -2.79 3.40 1.14
CA LEU A 92 -2.60 3.31 2.58
C LEU A 92 -2.92 1.90 3.05
N HIS A 93 -2.10 1.37 3.96
CA HIS A 93 -2.32 0.07 4.58
C HIS A 93 -3.21 0.21 5.82
N VAL A 94 -4.36 -0.45 5.81
CA VAL A 94 -5.41 -0.27 6.81
C VAL A 94 -5.98 -1.61 7.31
N TYR A 95 -6.47 -1.60 8.54
CA TYR A 95 -7.34 -2.62 9.10
C TYR A 95 -8.81 -2.22 8.89
N PRO A 96 -9.60 -3.01 8.16
CA PRO A 96 -11.03 -2.78 8.02
C PRO A 96 -11.78 -3.03 9.35
N PRO A 97 -13.02 -2.52 9.50
CA PRO A 97 -13.72 -2.49 10.80
C PRO A 97 -14.07 -3.87 11.38
N LEU A 98 -13.94 -4.93 10.59
CA LEU A 98 -14.09 -6.31 11.03
C LEU A 98 -12.71 -6.90 11.33
N SER A 99 -12.31 -6.88 12.59
CA SER A 99 -10.98 -7.27 13.11
C SER A 99 -10.49 -8.69 12.77
N HIS A 100 -11.37 -9.56 12.26
CA HIS A 100 -10.99 -10.90 11.78
C HIS A 100 -10.49 -10.91 10.33
N ARG A 101 -10.57 -9.78 9.62
CA ARG A 101 -10.10 -9.67 8.23
C ARG A 101 -8.64 -9.25 8.20
N PRO A 102 -7.82 -9.76 7.26
CA PRO A 102 -6.45 -9.30 7.13
C PRO A 102 -6.42 -7.82 6.73
N SER A 103 -5.31 -7.16 7.04
CA SER A 103 -5.06 -5.80 6.57
C SER A 103 -5.04 -5.73 5.05
N CYS A 104 -5.34 -4.56 4.51
CA CYS A 104 -5.48 -4.35 3.08
C CYS A 104 -5.08 -2.92 2.70
N TYR A 105 -4.90 -2.69 1.40
CA TYR A 105 -4.52 -1.42 0.82
C TYR A 105 -5.73 -0.73 0.21
N ILE A 106 -5.86 0.56 0.48
CA ILE A 106 -6.92 1.41 -0.07
C ILE A 106 -6.33 2.69 -0.64
N ASP A 107 -6.98 3.21 -1.68
CA ASP A 107 -6.66 4.52 -2.26
C ASP A 107 -6.99 5.66 -1.28
N VAL A 108 -5.99 6.49 -1.01
CA VAL A 108 -6.06 7.59 -0.02
C VAL A 108 -7.10 8.64 -0.39
N ARG A 109 -7.47 8.77 -1.67
CA ARG A 109 -8.48 9.75 -2.14
C ARG A 109 -9.86 9.54 -1.52
N TYR A 110 -10.14 8.34 -1.02
CA TYR A 110 -11.41 8.00 -0.37
C TYR A 110 -11.32 8.00 1.15
N LEU A 111 -10.20 8.44 1.72
CA LEU A 111 -9.99 8.47 3.17
C LEU A 111 -10.05 9.90 3.69
N VAL A 112 -10.80 10.05 4.78
CA VAL A 112 -10.86 11.30 5.56
C VAL A 112 -10.42 10.98 6.98
N PRO A 113 -9.48 11.75 7.57
CA PRO A 113 -9.12 11.62 8.98
C PRO A 113 -10.37 11.61 9.89
N TYR A 114 -10.43 10.66 10.81
CA TYR A 114 -11.49 10.55 11.82
C TYR A 114 -10.87 10.71 13.21
N ALA A 115 -11.50 11.54 14.05
CA ALA A 115 -11.02 11.94 15.37
C ALA A 115 -11.81 11.25 16.49
#